data_AF-A0A068RNK5-F1
#
_entry.id   AF-A0A068RNK5-F1
#
_cell.length_a   1.000
_cell.length_b   1.000
_cell.length_c   1.000
_cell.angle_alpha   90.00
_cell.angle_beta   90.00
_cell.angle_gamma   90.00
#
_symmetry.space_group_name_H-M   'P 1'
#
loop_
_entity.id
_entity.type
_entity.pdbx_description
1 polymer ?
#
loop_
_entity_poly.entity_id
_entity_poly.type
_entity_poly.pdbx_seq_one_letter_code
_entity_poly.pdbx_strand_id
1 'polypeptide(L)'
;MYQDSRYNYELPSIYKAGPVEERDSFDIQPSATQNQGLIDHDPQGYPSPPSSDNPSNVNDRHLAWLLLLTPLSMLIFTVIPAVASFPYVDTMTTGDAIFRLIDPIITLPLNLFIMFYAVPLRDWSSRHAQERTLVWILWAVGAGIYVQGHGVHLSAAMFKHPVQDFINSHPALMAANPEVADELQAIYSYMRNFWEHIIAHYMYAFGAVWMSWVQIFVFRNQLHGPLKTGDQIVFAIAALIYGLLVAGVAIDFPYGTYVGLPYTILLGIVCTLLLTLNPQGLSKGGILTMGRRMVLQYYLGASVVGLIVIIGWVGKYGFNNRTAAGI
;
A
#
# COMPACT_ATOMS: atom_id res chain seq x y z
N MET A 1 -54.20 15.10 -21.13
CA MET A 1 -54.17 14.42 -19.82
C MET A 1 -53.87 12.95 -20.10
N TYR A 2 -52.60 12.57 -20.10
CA TYR A 2 -52.15 11.17 -20.18
C TYR A 2 -50.92 11.08 -19.28
N GLN A 3 -51.10 10.42 -18.13
CA GLN A 3 -50.05 10.08 -17.19
C GLN A 3 -49.33 8.85 -17.74
N ASP A 4 -48.07 9.02 -18.11
CA ASP A 4 -47.17 7.91 -18.48
C ASP A 4 -46.36 7.54 -17.23
N SER A 5 -46.68 6.37 -16.67
CA SER A 5 -46.15 5.83 -15.43
C SER A 5 -44.74 5.28 -15.65
N ARG A 6 -43.74 6.17 -15.61
CA ARG A 6 -42.33 5.78 -15.54
C ARG A 6 -41.96 5.41 -14.11
N TYR A 7 -41.64 4.13 -13.90
CA TYR A 7 -40.66 3.61 -12.95
C TYR A 7 -40.43 4.43 -11.66
N ASN A 8 -41.31 4.25 -10.67
CA ASN A 8 -40.94 4.47 -9.27
C ASN A 8 -40.11 3.25 -8.82
N TYR A 9 -38.79 3.32 -9.00
CA TYR A 9 -37.88 2.39 -8.33
C TYR A 9 -37.62 2.93 -6.92
N GLU A 10 -38.35 2.41 -5.93
CA GLU A 10 -38.04 2.66 -4.52
C GLU A 10 -36.78 1.89 -4.12
N LEU A 11 -35.79 2.60 -3.55
CA LEU A 11 -34.60 1.99 -2.96
C LEU A 11 -35.00 1.02 -1.84
N PRO A 12 -34.30 -0.12 -1.67
CA PRO A 12 -34.54 -1.01 -0.54
C PRO A 12 -34.33 -0.26 0.78
N SER A 13 -35.41 -0.06 1.54
CA SER A 13 -35.36 0.64 2.83
C SER A 13 -34.72 -0.26 3.89
N ILE A 14 -33.39 -0.27 3.99
CA ILE A 14 -32.64 -0.89 5.10
C ILE A 14 -32.83 -0.13 6.43
N TYR A 15 -33.62 0.95 6.44
CA TYR A 15 -33.89 1.79 7.61
C TYR A 15 -35.30 1.64 8.21
N LYS A 16 -36.08 0.61 7.84
CA LYS A 16 -37.28 0.27 8.64
C LYS A 16 -36.85 -0.57 9.85
N ALA A 17 -36.43 0.11 10.90
CA ALA A 17 -36.21 -0.49 12.21
C ALA A 17 -37.54 -1.08 12.72
N GLY A 18 -37.64 -2.41 12.71
CA GLY A 18 -38.60 -3.16 13.52
C GLY A 18 -38.12 -3.27 14.97
N PRO A 19 -39.02 -3.57 15.93
CA PRO A 19 -38.70 -3.53 17.34
C PRO A 19 -37.69 -4.62 17.73
N VAL A 20 -36.80 -4.24 18.65
CA VAL A 20 -35.74 -5.07 19.24
C VAL A 20 -36.39 -6.17 20.10
N GLU A 21 -36.22 -7.43 19.73
CA GLU A 21 -36.49 -8.56 20.62
C GLU A 21 -35.32 -8.78 21.59
N GLU A 22 -35.69 -9.10 22.83
CA GLU A 22 -34.85 -9.18 24.02
C GLU A 22 -33.81 -10.29 23.97
N ARG A 23 -32.74 -10.02 24.72
CA ARG A 23 -31.54 -10.84 24.93
C ARG A 23 -31.84 -12.13 25.68
N ASP A 24 -31.31 -13.25 25.17
CA ASP A 24 -30.94 -14.38 26.02
C ASP A 24 -29.48 -14.23 26.47
N SER A 25 -29.33 -14.03 27.78
CA SER A 25 -28.08 -13.95 28.52
C SER A 25 -27.38 -15.31 28.56
N PHE A 26 -26.19 -15.40 27.97
CA PHE A 26 -25.26 -16.49 28.25
C PHE A 26 -24.49 -16.20 29.54
N ASP A 27 -24.84 -16.95 30.59
CA ASP A 27 -24.09 -17.04 31.84
C ASP A 27 -22.69 -17.59 31.59
N ILE A 28 -21.66 -16.78 31.83
CA ILE A 28 -20.28 -17.26 31.99
C ILE A 28 -19.92 -17.17 33.47
N GLN A 29 -19.89 -18.33 34.13
CA GLN A 29 -19.37 -18.49 35.48
C GLN A 29 -17.88 -18.09 35.54
N PRO A 30 -17.45 -17.28 36.54
CA PRO A 30 -16.04 -17.04 36.79
C PRO A 30 -15.49 -18.15 37.69
N SER A 31 -14.69 -19.06 37.13
CA SER A 31 -13.87 -19.99 37.93
C SER A 31 -12.59 -19.27 38.39
N ALA A 32 -12.60 -18.89 39.67
CA ALA A 32 -11.43 -18.46 40.41
C ALA A 32 -10.77 -19.66 41.10
N THR A 33 -9.55 -20.01 40.68
CA THR A 33 -8.55 -20.72 41.49
C THR A 33 -7.17 -20.45 40.88
N GLN A 34 -6.39 -19.52 41.45
CA GLN A 34 -5.33 -19.80 42.44
C GLN A 34 -4.06 -20.42 41.82
N ASN A 35 -3.03 -19.58 41.63
CA ASN A 35 -1.64 -19.95 41.89
C ASN A 35 -0.78 -18.68 42.00
N GLN A 36 -0.62 -18.24 43.25
CA GLN A 36 0.47 -17.39 43.71
C GLN A 36 1.72 -18.26 43.87
N GLY A 37 2.87 -17.75 43.41
CA GLY A 37 4.19 -18.13 43.92
C GLY A 37 4.97 -19.12 43.06
N LEU A 38 5.88 -18.60 42.23
CA LEU A 38 7.29 -18.96 42.30
C LEU A 38 8.11 -17.87 41.58
N ILE A 39 8.94 -17.18 42.35
CA ILE A 39 10.02 -16.32 41.85
C ILE A 39 11.16 -17.27 41.53
N ASP A 40 11.37 -17.59 40.25
CA ASP A 40 12.59 -18.26 39.81
C ASP A 40 13.57 -17.20 39.27
N HIS A 41 14.67 -17.05 39.99
CA HIS A 41 15.88 -16.41 39.53
C HIS A 41 16.58 -17.35 38.55
N ASP A 42 16.56 -17.05 37.25
CA ASP A 42 17.43 -17.71 36.28
C ASP A 42 18.89 -17.23 36.46
N PRO A 43 19.86 -18.13 36.74
CA PRO A 43 21.27 -17.79 36.71
C PRO A 43 21.77 -17.65 35.28
N GLN A 44 22.64 -16.65 35.08
CA GLN A 44 23.36 -16.35 33.83
C GLN A 44 23.94 -17.61 33.17
N GLY A 45 23.33 -18.03 32.06
CA GLY A 45 23.84 -19.09 31.18
C GLY A 45 24.81 -18.53 30.15
N TYR A 46 26.00 -19.13 30.09
CA TYR A 46 27.07 -18.89 29.12
C TYR A 46 26.59 -18.93 27.66
N PRO A 47 27.23 -18.18 26.74
CA PRO A 47 26.90 -18.23 25.31
C PRO A 47 27.28 -19.59 24.72
N SER A 48 26.28 -20.32 24.25
CA SER A 48 26.46 -21.51 23.41
C SER A 48 27.20 -21.16 22.10
N PRO A 49 28.04 -22.06 21.57
CA PRO A 49 28.76 -21.83 20.32
C PRO A 49 27.79 -21.72 19.13
N PRO A 50 28.18 -21.00 18.06
CA PRO A 50 27.31 -20.77 16.92
C PRO A 50 27.07 -22.10 16.18
N SER A 51 25.84 -22.61 16.26
CA SER A 51 25.39 -23.68 15.37
C SER A 51 25.41 -23.13 13.93
N SER A 52 26.12 -23.83 13.07
CA SER A 52 26.54 -23.41 11.75
C SER A 52 25.49 -23.58 10.65
N ASP A 53 24.21 -23.72 10.98
CA ASP A 53 23.10 -23.60 10.03
C ASP A 53 21.91 -22.96 10.75
N ASN A 54 21.89 -21.63 10.70
CA ASN A 54 21.05 -20.79 11.54
C ASN A 54 19.68 -20.59 10.84
N PRO A 55 18.54 -20.98 11.44
CA PRO A 55 17.20 -20.76 10.86
C PRO A 55 16.88 -19.26 10.64
N SER A 56 17.68 -18.35 11.17
CA SER A 56 17.64 -16.92 10.84
C SER A 56 17.95 -16.63 9.37
N ASN A 57 18.92 -17.31 8.74
CA ASN A 57 19.34 -17.01 7.37
C ASN A 57 18.27 -17.32 6.31
N VAL A 58 17.46 -18.36 6.51
CA VAL A 58 16.37 -18.71 5.57
C VAL A 58 15.25 -17.68 5.63
N ASN A 59 14.93 -17.20 6.84
CA ASN A 59 13.91 -16.18 7.04
C ASN A 59 14.33 -14.83 6.44
N ASP A 60 15.61 -14.46 6.58
CA ASP A 60 16.14 -13.21 6.02
C ASP A 60 16.13 -13.22 4.49
N ARG A 61 16.45 -14.36 3.86
CA ARG A 61 16.33 -14.52 2.40
C ARG A 61 14.90 -14.31 1.93
N HIS A 62 13.92 -14.95 2.56
CA HIS A 62 12.51 -14.79 2.17
C HIS A 62 12.04 -13.35 2.32
N LEU A 63 12.46 -12.66 3.39
CA LEU A 63 12.15 -11.24 3.58
C LEU A 63 12.74 -10.38 2.44
N ALA A 64 13.98 -10.61 2.01
CA ALA A 64 14.56 -9.89 0.87
C ALA A 64 13.74 -10.08 -0.42
N TRP A 65 13.30 -11.31 -0.69
CA TRP A 65 12.46 -11.61 -1.85
C TRP A 65 11.07 -10.99 -1.73
N LEU A 66 10.44 -11.00 -0.55
CA LEU A 66 9.16 -10.34 -0.35
C LEU A 66 9.26 -8.82 -0.59
N LEU A 67 10.31 -8.18 -0.08
CA LEU A 67 10.59 -6.76 -0.32
C LEU A 67 10.80 -6.44 -1.82
N LEU A 68 11.21 -7.41 -2.64
CA LEU A 68 11.29 -7.27 -4.10
C LEU A 68 9.94 -7.55 -4.78
N LEU A 69 9.28 -8.65 -4.41
CA LEU A 69 8.07 -9.12 -5.06
C LEU A 69 6.89 -8.17 -4.85
N THR A 70 6.77 -7.53 -3.69
CA THR A 70 5.71 -6.54 -3.43
C THR A 70 5.76 -5.33 -4.39
N PRO A 71 6.87 -4.59 -4.54
CA PRO A 71 6.91 -3.49 -5.50
C PRO A 71 6.92 -3.98 -6.95
N LEU A 72 7.43 -5.19 -7.24
CA LEU A 72 7.35 -5.77 -8.58
C LEU A 72 5.90 -6.10 -8.97
N SER A 73 5.10 -6.65 -8.06
CA SER A 73 3.68 -6.90 -8.32
C SER A 73 2.94 -5.61 -8.59
N MET A 74 3.17 -4.57 -7.76
CA MET A 74 2.62 -3.24 -8.02
C MET A 74 2.96 -2.75 -9.43
N LEU A 75 4.24 -2.80 -9.84
CA LEU A 75 4.64 -2.39 -11.18
C LEU A 75 3.98 -3.19 -12.29
N ILE A 76 3.87 -4.50 -12.14
CA ILE A 76 3.18 -5.37 -13.13
C ILE A 76 1.74 -4.90 -13.30
N PHE A 77 1.02 -4.66 -12.21
CA PHE A 77 -0.39 -4.28 -12.27
C PHE A 77 -0.63 -2.81 -12.58
N THR A 78 0.36 -1.93 -12.46
CA THR A 78 0.24 -0.52 -12.85
C THR A 78 0.76 -0.24 -14.27
N VAL A 79 1.89 -0.85 -14.65
CA VAL A 79 2.57 -0.58 -15.93
C VAL A 79 1.92 -1.33 -17.08
N ILE A 80 1.59 -2.62 -16.91
CA ILE A 80 1.03 -3.42 -18.01
C ILE A 80 -0.27 -2.77 -18.54
N PRO A 81 -1.24 -2.37 -17.71
CA PRO A 81 -2.43 -1.64 -18.17
C PRO A 81 -2.14 -0.32 -18.90
N ALA A 82 -0.99 0.31 -18.63
CA ALA A 82 -0.63 1.58 -19.27
C ALA A 82 0.01 1.38 -20.65
N VAL A 83 0.63 0.23 -20.92
CA VAL A 83 1.37 -0.04 -22.17
C VAL A 83 0.72 -1.09 -23.07
N ALA A 84 -0.16 -1.93 -22.51
CA ALA A 84 -0.86 -2.98 -23.24
C ALA A 84 -2.34 -2.64 -23.37
N SER A 85 -2.87 -2.74 -24.59
CA SER A 85 -4.30 -2.62 -24.83
C SER A 85 -4.98 -3.95 -24.51
N PHE A 86 -5.80 -3.95 -23.47
CA PHE A 86 -6.62 -5.11 -23.14
C PHE A 86 -7.94 -5.08 -23.91
N PRO A 87 -8.46 -6.26 -24.33
CA PRO A 87 -9.77 -6.33 -24.94
C PRO A 87 -10.85 -5.89 -23.95
N TYR A 88 -11.97 -5.45 -24.49
CA TYR A 88 -13.18 -5.18 -23.72
C TYR A 88 -13.71 -6.47 -23.09
N VAL A 89 -14.15 -6.37 -21.84
CA VAL A 89 -14.80 -7.47 -21.10
C VAL A 89 -16.30 -7.50 -21.44
N ASP A 90 -16.90 -6.33 -21.58
CA ASP A 90 -18.24 -6.14 -22.12
C ASP A 90 -18.29 -4.83 -22.94
N THR A 91 -19.47 -4.42 -23.40
CA THR A 91 -19.65 -3.20 -24.21
C THR A 91 -19.33 -1.89 -23.49
N MET A 92 -19.00 -1.93 -22.20
CA MET A 92 -18.88 -0.77 -21.31
C MET A 92 -17.63 -0.79 -20.43
N THR A 93 -16.89 -1.90 -20.40
CA THR A 93 -15.78 -2.15 -19.47
C THR A 93 -14.57 -2.67 -20.22
N THR A 94 -13.46 -1.94 -20.12
CA THR A 94 -12.18 -2.33 -20.68
C THR A 94 -11.44 -3.31 -19.77
N GLY A 95 -10.68 -4.26 -20.35
CA GLY A 95 -9.95 -5.25 -19.57
C GLY A 95 -8.82 -4.67 -18.70
N ASP A 96 -8.32 -3.47 -19.01
CA ASP A 96 -7.28 -2.81 -18.21
C ASP A 96 -7.82 -2.39 -16.82
N ALA A 97 -9.09 -1.99 -16.75
CA ALA A 97 -9.75 -1.66 -15.48
C ALA A 97 -9.86 -2.91 -14.58
N ILE A 98 -10.20 -4.07 -15.15
CA ILE A 98 -10.25 -5.35 -14.43
C ILE A 98 -8.85 -5.82 -14.04
N PHE A 99 -7.84 -5.63 -14.90
CA PHE A 99 -6.46 -6.01 -14.57
C PHE A 99 -5.94 -5.26 -13.35
N ARG A 100 -6.25 -3.97 -13.22
CA ARG A 100 -5.90 -3.15 -12.04
C ARG A 100 -6.59 -3.62 -10.75
N LEU A 101 -7.76 -4.26 -10.83
CA LEU A 101 -8.44 -4.83 -9.67
C LEU A 101 -7.64 -5.98 -9.03
N ILE A 102 -6.80 -6.66 -9.81
CA ILE A 102 -5.98 -7.78 -9.33
C ILE A 102 -4.82 -7.29 -8.45
N ASP A 103 -4.37 -6.04 -8.61
CA ASP A 103 -3.25 -5.50 -7.82
C ASP A 103 -3.42 -5.71 -6.31
N PRO A 104 -4.48 -5.21 -5.64
CA PRO A 104 -4.65 -5.38 -4.20
C PRO A 104 -4.80 -6.86 -3.81
N ILE A 105 -5.27 -7.74 -4.70
CA ILE A 105 -5.41 -9.17 -4.44
C ILE A 105 -4.05 -9.85 -4.31
N ILE A 106 -3.02 -9.39 -5.03
CA ILE A 106 -1.68 -9.96 -4.99
C ILE A 106 -0.75 -9.16 -4.07
N THR A 107 -0.75 -7.84 -4.23
CA THR A 107 0.16 -6.93 -3.55
C THR A 107 -0.10 -6.88 -2.04
N LEU A 108 -1.36 -6.90 -1.58
CA LEU A 108 -1.66 -6.86 -0.15
C LEU A 108 -1.23 -8.13 0.59
N PRO A 109 -1.50 -9.36 0.10
CA PRO A 109 -0.94 -10.56 0.72
C PRO A 109 0.59 -10.55 0.78
N LEU A 110 1.28 -10.06 -0.26
CA LEU A 110 2.74 -9.93 -0.22
C LEU A 110 3.19 -8.94 0.87
N ASN A 111 2.51 -7.79 0.97
CA ASN A 111 2.77 -6.81 2.03
C ASN A 111 2.50 -7.39 3.43
N LEU A 112 1.43 -8.17 3.57
CA LEU A 112 1.06 -8.88 4.79
C LEU A 112 2.11 -9.94 5.17
N PHE A 113 2.65 -10.67 4.19
CA PHE A 113 3.70 -11.64 4.46
C PHE A 113 4.96 -10.99 5.00
N ILE A 114 5.33 -9.78 4.56
CA ILE A 114 6.42 -9.02 5.17
C ILE A 114 6.17 -8.82 6.67
N MET A 115 4.94 -8.45 7.06
CA MET A 115 4.58 -8.23 8.47
C MET A 115 4.80 -9.49 9.34
N PHE A 116 4.51 -10.69 8.83
CA PHE A 116 4.71 -11.93 9.59
C PHE A 116 6.18 -12.25 9.91
N TYR A 117 7.15 -11.61 9.24
CA TYR A 117 8.58 -11.72 9.60
C TYR A 117 8.99 -10.79 10.74
N ALA A 118 8.09 -9.92 11.22
CA ALA A 118 8.37 -9.03 12.33
C ALA A 118 8.26 -9.75 13.68
N VAL A 119 9.22 -9.52 14.58
CA VAL A 119 9.27 -10.16 15.92
C VAL A 119 7.96 -10.05 16.69
N PRO A 120 7.32 -8.86 16.84
CA PRO A 120 6.07 -8.74 17.62
C PRO A 120 4.89 -9.55 17.07
N LEU A 121 4.93 -9.89 15.77
CA LEU A 121 3.88 -10.64 15.08
C LEU A 121 4.17 -12.15 15.04
N ARG A 122 5.43 -12.54 15.13
CA ARG A 122 5.85 -13.95 15.20
C ARG A 122 5.83 -14.50 16.63
N ASP A 123 6.18 -13.68 17.61
CA ASP A 123 6.15 -14.07 19.03
C ASP A 123 4.75 -13.85 19.62
N TRP A 124 4.09 -14.96 19.97
CA TRP A 124 2.76 -14.97 20.58
C TRP A 124 2.78 -14.75 22.09
N SER A 125 3.95 -14.50 22.69
CA SER A 125 4.06 -14.15 24.10
C SER A 125 3.23 -12.90 24.45
N SER A 126 2.83 -12.81 25.72
CA SER A 126 2.07 -11.66 26.25
C SER A 126 2.86 -10.36 26.18
N ARG A 127 4.20 -10.42 26.12
CA ARG A 127 5.10 -9.26 26.04
C ARG A 127 4.83 -8.37 24.83
N HIS A 128 4.40 -8.96 23.71
CA HIS A 128 4.13 -8.25 22.46
C HIS A 128 2.64 -8.09 22.15
N ALA A 129 1.73 -8.47 23.05
CA ALA A 129 0.30 -8.48 22.76
C ALA A 129 -0.25 -7.08 22.37
N GLN A 130 0.08 -6.05 23.15
CA GLN A 130 -0.36 -4.68 22.88
C GLN A 130 0.23 -4.13 21.57
N GLU A 131 1.52 -4.33 21.35
CA GLU A 131 2.20 -3.90 20.13
C GLU A 131 1.65 -4.61 18.90
N ARG A 132 1.44 -5.92 18.98
CA ARG A 132 0.83 -6.73 17.91
C ARG A 132 -0.55 -6.22 17.55
N THR A 133 -1.41 -5.95 18.54
CA THR A 133 -2.75 -5.40 18.29
C THR A 133 -2.68 -4.03 17.63
N LEU A 134 -1.83 -3.13 18.12
CA LEU A 134 -1.65 -1.80 17.53
C LEU A 134 -1.18 -1.89 16.07
N VAL A 135 -0.16 -2.72 15.82
CA VAL A 135 0.40 -2.93 14.47
C VAL A 135 -0.64 -3.50 13.51
N TRP A 136 -1.44 -4.47 13.95
CA TRP A 136 -2.53 -5.03 13.13
C TRP A 136 -3.58 -3.99 12.77
N ILE A 137 -4.01 -3.17 13.74
CA ILE A 137 -4.99 -2.11 13.51
C ILE A 137 -4.42 -1.08 12.51
N LEU A 138 -3.20 -0.59 12.74
CA LEU A 138 -2.58 0.38 11.86
C LEU A 138 -2.38 -0.18 10.46
N TRP A 139 -1.91 -1.43 10.33
CA TRP A 139 -1.75 -2.08 9.03
C TRP A 139 -3.10 -2.23 8.32
N ALA A 140 -4.13 -2.70 9.01
CA ALA A 140 -5.47 -2.90 8.46
C ALA A 140 -6.12 -1.59 7.99
N VAL A 141 -5.90 -0.47 8.69
CA VAL A 141 -6.34 0.85 8.23
C VAL A 141 -5.67 1.23 6.91
N GLY A 142 -4.34 1.09 6.82
CA GLY A 142 -3.60 1.38 5.58
C GLY A 142 -4.04 0.48 4.41
N ALA A 143 -4.18 -0.83 4.67
CA ALA A 143 -4.67 -1.79 3.69
C ALA A 143 -6.11 -1.48 3.26
N GLY A 144 -6.99 -1.13 4.19
CA GLY A 144 -8.37 -0.76 3.89
C GLY A 144 -8.48 0.48 3.01
N ILE A 145 -7.66 1.50 3.25
CA ILE A 145 -7.58 2.69 2.38
C ILE A 145 -7.01 2.32 1.00
N TYR A 146 -6.00 1.43 0.96
CA TYR A 146 -5.40 0.95 -0.27
C TYR A 146 -6.41 0.25 -1.20
N VAL A 147 -7.19 -0.70 -0.65
CA VAL A 147 -8.24 -1.41 -1.40
C VAL A 147 -9.35 -0.46 -1.83
N GLN A 148 -9.80 0.44 -0.94
CA GLN A 148 -10.85 1.39 -1.29
C GLN A 148 -10.42 2.32 -2.43
N GLY A 149 -9.16 2.78 -2.45
CA GLY A 149 -8.62 3.53 -3.57
C GLY A 149 -8.73 2.78 -4.91
N HIS A 150 -8.38 1.49 -4.93
CA HIS A 150 -8.55 0.65 -6.12
C HIS A 150 -10.02 0.48 -6.53
N GLY A 151 -10.92 0.30 -5.55
CA GLY A 151 -12.36 0.22 -5.79
C GLY A 151 -12.92 1.50 -6.41
N VAL A 152 -12.59 2.66 -5.85
CA VAL A 152 -13.01 3.98 -6.38
C VAL A 152 -12.44 4.20 -7.79
N HIS A 153 -11.18 3.82 -8.03
CA HIS A 153 -10.59 3.91 -9.38
C HIS A 153 -11.40 3.09 -10.38
N LEU A 154 -11.70 1.82 -10.05
CA LEU A 154 -12.46 0.94 -10.93
C LEU A 154 -13.87 1.49 -11.17
N SER A 155 -14.56 1.93 -10.12
CA SER A 155 -15.89 2.52 -10.27
C SER A 155 -15.85 3.75 -11.18
N ALA A 156 -14.89 4.66 -10.99
CA ALA A 156 -14.73 5.83 -11.86
C ALA A 156 -14.48 5.43 -13.32
N ALA A 157 -13.69 4.38 -13.56
CA ALA A 157 -13.47 3.84 -14.90
C ALA A 157 -14.77 3.28 -15.51
N MET A 158 -15.51 2.47 -14.76
CA MET A 158 -16.80 1.90 -15.19
C MET A 158 -17.87 2.97 -15.45
N PHE A 159 -17.76 4.15 -14.84
CA PHE A 159 -18.65 5.29 -15.15
C PHE A 159 -18.17 6.11 -16.35
N LYS A 160 -16.87 6.39 -16.48
CA LYS A 160 -16.36 7.29 -17.53
C LYS A 160 -16.35 6.64 -18.92
N HIS A 161 -16.05 5.35 -19.02
CA HIS A 161 -15.90 4.67 -20.31
C HIS A 161 -17.21 4.61 -21.09
N PRO A 162 -18.37 4.23 -20.51
CA PRO A 162 -19.65 4.27 -21.22
C PRO A 162 -20.02 5.65 -21.75
N VAL A 163 -19.71 6.71 -20.99
CA VAL A 163 -19.95 8.10 -21.42
C VAL A 163 -19.07 8.44 -22.62
N GLN A 164 -17.78 8.09 -22.54
CA GLN A 164 -16.83 8.29 -23.64
C GLN A 164 -17.24 7.53 -24.90
N ASP A 165 -17.66 6.27 -24.75
CA ASP A 165 -18.08 5.42 -25.85
C ASP A 165 -19.37 5.94 -26.49
N PHE A 166 -20.32 6.43 -25.69
CA PHE A 166 -21.55 7.04 -26.20
C PHE A 166 -21.26 8.30 -27.05
N ILE A 167 -20.40 9.20 -26.56
CA ILE A 167 -19.95 10.40 -27.29
C ILE A 167 -19.31 9.99 -28.63
N ASN A 168 -18.37 9.05 -28.59
CA ASN A 168 -17.59 8.63 -29.76
C ASN A 168 -18.44 7.89 -30.82
N SER A 169 -19.45 7.13 -30.40
CA SER A 169 -20.31 6.36 -31.30
C SER A 169 -21.43 7.18 -31.95
N HIS A 170 -21.74 8.37 -31.45
CA HIS A 170 -22.85 9.20 -31.95
C HIS A 170 -22.43 10.63 -32.34
N PRO A 171 -21.41 10.82 -33.21
CA PRO A 171 -20.86 12.14 -33.51
C PRO A 171 -21.90 13.11 -34.12
N ALA A 172 -22.83 12.61 -34.93
CA ALA A 172 -23.90 13.44 -35.50
C ALA A 172 -24.89 13.95 -34.45
N LEU A 173 -25.20 13.13 -33.42
CA LEU A 173 -26.04 13.54 -32.30
C LEU A 173 -25.35 14.60 -31.46
N MET A 174 -24.04 14.42 -31.20
CA MET A 174 -23.22 15.37 -30.45
C MET A 174 -23.12 16.71 -31.17
N ALA A 175 -22.93 16.69 -32.49
CA ALA A 175 -22.89 17.92 -33.31
C ALA A 175 -24.25 18.64 -33.36
N ALA A 176 -25.35 17.89 -33.37
CA ALA A 176 -26.70 18.45 -33.37
C ALA A 176 -27.15 19.00 -31.99
N ASN A 177 -26.55 18.51 -30.90
CA ASN A 177 -26.91 18.87 -29.52
C ASN A 177 -25.65 19.22 -28.72
N PRO A 178 -25.01 20.38 -28.99
CA PRO A 178 -23.74 20.73 -28.37
C PRO A 178 -23.83 20.83 -26.84
N GLU A 179 -24.96 21.30 -26.29
CA GLU A 179 -25.17 21.37 -24.83
C GLU A 179 -25.10 19.98 -24.17
N VAL A 180 -25.70 18.96 -24.78
CA VAL A 180 -25.65 17.57 -24.28
C VAL A 180 -24.23 17.02 -24.38
N ALA A 181 -23.53 17.32 -25.48
CA ALA A 181 -22.15 16.90 -25.66
C ALA A 181 -21.23 17.50 -24.58
N ASP A 182 -21.40 18.79 -24.28
CA ASP A 182 -20.64 19.50 -23.24
C ASP A 182 -20.90 18.92 -21.84
N GLU A 183 -22.16 18.62 -21.51
CA GLU A 183 -22.52 18.00 -20.23
C GLU A 183 -21.92 16.59 -20.08
N LEU A 184 -22.01 15.75 -21.12
CA LEU A 184 -21.41 14.41 -21.09
C LEU A 184 -19.88 14.48 -20.99
N GLN A 185 -19.25 15.43 -21.68
CA GLN A 185 -17.81 15.66 -21.58
C GLN A 185 -17.42 16.16 -20.19
N ALA A 186 -18.26 16.97 -19.54
CA ALA A 186 -18.05 17.42 -18.16
C ALA A 186 -18.15 16.25 -17.18
N ILE A 187 -19.14 15.37 -17.32
CA ILE A 187 -19.29 14.14 -16.51
C ILE A 187 -18.07 13.25 -16.67
N TYR A 188 -17.64 12.99 -17.92
CA TYR A 188 -16.43 12.22 -18.21
C TYR A 188 -15.21 12.82 -17.51
N SER A 189 -15.02 14.14 -17.66
CA SER A 189 -13.88 14.85 -17.10
C SER A 189 -13.89 14.85 -15.57
N TYR A 190 -15.06 14.95 -14.95
CA TYR A 190 -15.21 14.89 -13.50
C TYR A 190 -14.87 13.49 -12.96
N MET A 191 -15.36 12.42 -13.59
CA MET A 191 -15.03 11.04 -13.20
C MET A 191 -13.53 10.77 -13.35
N ARG A 192 -12.94 11.14 -14.49
CA ARG A 192 -11.52 10.92 -14.78
C ARG A 192 -10.60 11.76 -13.90
N ASN A 193 -10.80 13.07 -13.87
CA ASN A 193 -9.82 13.96 -13.24
C ASN A 193 -9.98 14.02 -11.73
N PHE A 194 -11.21 14.01 -11.22
CA PHE A 194 -11.45 14.12 -9.79
C PHE A 194 -11.47 12.74 -9.12
N TRP A 195 -12.38 11.85 -9.51
CA TRP A 195 -12.56 10.58 -8.81
C TRP A 195 -11.42 9.59 -9.04
N GLU A 196 -10.98 9.41 -10.29
CA GLU A 196 -9.90 8.49 -10.62
C GLU A 196 -8.52 9.09 -10.30
N HIS A 197 -8.16 10.23 -10.93
CA HIS A 197 -6.80 10.77 -10.83
C HIS A 197 -6.47 11.49 -9.52
N ILE A 198 -7.46 12.07 -8.82
CA ILE A 198 -7.23 12.73 -7.53
C ILE A 198 -7.62 11.78 -6.40
N ILE A 199 -8.89 11.45 -6.23
CA ILE A 199 -9.36 10.72 -5.05
C ILE A 199 -8.76 9.31 -4.99
N ALA A 200 -9.02 8.47 -5.98
CA ALA A 200 -8.62 7.07 -5.96
C ALA A 200 -7.09 6.89 -5.90
N HIS A 201 -6.40 7.63 -6.76
CA HIS A 201 -4.95 7.70 -6.87
C HIS A 201 -4.26 8.08 -5.55
N TYR A 202 -4.69 9.17 -4.91
CA TYR A 202 -4.13 9.56 -3.61
C TYR A 202 -4.52 8.59 -2.50
N MET A 203 -5.71 7.98 -2.54
CA MET A 203 -6.12 6.98 -1.55
C MET A 203 -5.20 5.76 -1.58
N TYR A 204 -4.99 5.12 -2.73
CA TYR A 204 -4.10 3.95 -2.74
C TYR A 204 -2.64 4.33 -2.45
N ALA A 205 -2.16 5.47 -2.93
CA ALA A 205 -0.80 5.93 -2.62
C ALA A 205 -0.63 6.14 -1.11
N PHE A 206 -1.61 6.79 -0.47
CA PHE A 206 -1.63 7.00 0.98
C PHE A 206 -1.70 5.69 1.75
N GLY A 207 -2.56 4.75 1.35
CA GLY A 207 -2.65 3.43 1.97
C GLY A 207 -1.33 2.65 1.90
N ALA A 208 -0.64 2.68 0.76
CA ALA A 208 0.67 2.04 0.59
C ALA A 208 1.76 2.69 1.46
N VAL A 209 1.79 4.02 1.51
CA VAL A 209 2.69 4.78 2.38
C VAL A 209 2.43 4.45 3.85
N TRP A 210 1.16 4.40 4.26
CA TRP A 210 0.76 4.07 5.61
C TRP A 210 1.23 2.66 6.01
N MET A 211 0.98 1.65 5.18
CA MET A 211 1.50 0.29 5.41
C MET A 211 3.02 0.26 5.53
N SER A 212 3.73 1.07 4.73
CA SER A 212 5.19 1.18 4.80
C SER A 212 5.68 1.78 6.12
N TRP A 213 4.99 2.77 6.66
CA TRP A 213 5.26 3.30 8.00
C TRP A 213 5.04 2.25 9.09
N VAL A 214 4.01 1.41 8.96
CA VAL A 214 3.75 0.32 9.90
C VAL A 214 4.86 -0.74 9.82
N GLN A 215 5.36 -1.05 8.62
CA GLN A 215 6.53 -1.92 8.45
C GLN A 215 7.78 -1.33 9.12
N ILE A 216 8.10 -0.05 8.87
CA ILE A 216 9.22 0.64 9.52
C ILE A 216 9.09 0.57 11.04
N PHE A 217 7.89 0.84 11.56
CA PHE A 217 7.62 0.79 12.98
C PHE A 217 7.83 -0.62 13.55
N VAL A 218 7.19 -1.65 13.00
CA VAL A 218 7.26 -3.00 13.59
C VAL A 218 8.67 -3.60 13.49
N PHE A 219 9.43 -3.28 12.44
CA PHE A 219 10.81 -3.74 12.25
C PHE A 219 11.87 -2.86 12.94
N ARG A 220 11.47 -1.77 13.62
CA ARG A 220 12.39 -0.76 14.19
C ARG A 220 13.45 -1.32 15.15
N ASN A 221 13.20 -2.44 15.80
CA ASN A 221 14.11 -3.05 16.77
C ASN A 221 14.72 -4.36 16.26
N GLN A 222 14.38 -4.81 15.05
CA GLN A 222 14.80 -6.11 14.55
C GLN A 222 16.23 -6.07 14.00
N LEU A 223 16.97 -7.14 14.26
CA LEU A 223 18.28 -7.43 13.70
C LEU A 223 18.21 -8.72 12.90
N HIS A 224 18.87 -8.71 11.75
CA HIS A 224 18.94 -9.86 10.85
C HIS A 224 20.38 -10.37 10.76
N GLY A 225 20.56 -11.58 10.25
CA GLY A 225 21.86 -12.13 9.89
C GLY A 225 22.54 -11.35 8.75
N PRO A 226 23.84 -11.55 8.51
CA PRO A 226 24.46 -11.05 7.29
C PRO A 226 23.85 -11.76 6.07
N LEU A 227 23.34 -10.99 5.11
CA LEU A 227 22.82 -11.54 3.85
C LEU A 227 23.96 -12.11 3.00
N LYS A 228 23.70 -13.21 2.30
CA LYS A 228 24.60 -13.74 1.25
C LYS A 228 24.64 -12.77 0.07
N THR A 229 25.71 -12.80 -0.73
CA THR A 229 25.91 -11.88 -1.87
C THR A 229 24.72 -11.86 -2.84
N GLY A 230 24.13 -13.02 -3.16
CA GLY A 230 22.95 -13.08 -4.02
C GLY A 230 21.73 -12.35 -3.42
N ASP A 231 21.47 -12.55 -2.13
CA ASP A 231 20.35 -11.92 -1.43
C ASP A 231 20.59 -10.41 -1.21
N GLN A 232 21.84 -9.97 -1.08
CA GLN A 232 22.22 -8.55 -1.07
C GLN A 232 21.87 -7.86 -2.39
N ILE A 233 22.10 -8.52 -3.53
CA ILE A 233 21.74 -8.00 -4.85
C ILE A 233 20.21 -7.89 -4.97
N VAL A 234 19.48 -8.94 -4.59
CA VAL A 234 18.00 -8.94 -4.58
C VAL A 234 17.48 -7.78 -3.73
N PHE A 235 18.03 -7.61 -2.54
CA PHE A 235 17.69 -6.52 -1.62
C PHE A 235 17.98 -5.12 -2.21
N ALA A 236 19.12 -4.94 -2.87
CA ALA A 236 19.47 -3.68 -3.50
C ALA A 236 18.54 -3.35 -4.68
N ILE A 237 18.21 -4.36 -5.51
CA ILE A 237 17.24 -4.23 -6.60
C ILE A 237 15.86 -3.88 -6.05
N ALA A 238 15.45 -4.51 -4.94
CA ALA A 238 14.18 -4.22 -4.29
C ALA A 238 14.08 -2.73 -3.90
N ALA A 239 15.11 -2.20 -3.23
CA ALA A 239 15.15 -0.80 -2.82
C ALA A 239 15.17 0.15 -4.03
N LEU A 240 15.90 -0.20 -5.10
CA LEU A 240 15.92 0.55 -6.35
C LEU A 240 14.52 0.62 -6.98
N ILE A 241 13.88 -0.54 -7.18
CA ILE A 241 12.57 -0.64 -7.82
C ILE A 241 11.52 0.13 -7.03
N TYR A 242 11.50 -0.01 -5.70
CA TYR A 242 10.55 0.73 -4.87
C TYR A 242 10.82 2.23 -4.88
N GLY A 243 12.08 2.67 -4.86
CA GLY A 243 12.44 4.08 -5.01
C GLY A 243 12.00 4.68 -6.35
N LEU A 244 12.15 3.92 -7.45
CA LEU A 244 11.65 4.30 -8.78
C LEU A 244 10.12 4.36 -8.82
N LEU A 245 9.43 3.44 -8.15
CA LEU A 245 7.97 3.45 -8.04
C LEU A 245 7.50 4.73 -7.32
N VAL A 246 8.11 5.07 -6.17
CA VAL A 246 7.80 6.29 -5.43
C VAL A 246 8.03 7.54 -6.29
N ALA A 247 9.15 7.58 -7.03
CA ALA A 247 9.43 8.68 -7.95
C ALA A 247 8.44 8.76 -9.11
N GLY A 248 8.09 7.61 -9.72
CA GLY A 248 7.11 7.54 -10.80
C GLY A 248 5.74 8.07 -10.37
N VAL A 249 5.26 7.64 -9.20
CA VAL A 249 4.02 8.16 -8.60
C VAL A 249 4.11 9.67 -8.35
N ALA A 250 5.22 10.16 -7.80
CA ALA A 250 5.38 11.60 -7.58
C ALA A 250 5.36 12.40 -8.89
N ILE A 251 5.91 11.85 -9.97
CA ILE A 251 6.03 12.52 -11.27
C ILE A 251 4.73 12.46 -12.08
N ASP A 252 4.02 11.34 -12.07
CA ASP A 252 2.82 11.16 -12.90
C ASP A 252 1.59 11.87 -12.32
N PHE A 253 1.51 12.02 -11.00
CA PHE A 253 0.26 12.42 -10.33
C PHE A 253 0.11 13.94 -10.27
N PRO A 254 -1.11 14.49 -10.39
CA PRO A 254 -1.35 15.91 -10.18
C PRO A 254 -0.89 16.32 -8.78
N TYR A 255 -0.02 17.31 -8.67
CA TYR A 255 0.64 17.73 -7.42
C TYR A 255 1.51 16.65 -6.74
N GLY A 256 1.79 15.53 -7.41
CA GLY A 256 2.53 14.41 -6.84
C GLY A 256 3.94 14.79 -6.37
N THR A 257 4.62 15.70 -7.07
CA THR A 257 5.97 16.17 -6.70
C THR A 257 5.97 16.95 -5.39
N TYR A 258 4.91 17.72 -5.11
CA TYR A 258 4.74 18.44 -3.83
C TYR A 258 4.55 17.50 -2.64
N VAL A 259 4.05 16.29 -2.87
CA VAL A 259 3.82 15.29 -1.81
C VAL A 259 4.99 14.30 -1.71
N GLY A 260 5.47 13.81 -2.85
CA GLY A 260 6.55 12.83 -2.94
C GLY A 260 7.89 13.35 -2.45
N LEU A 261 8.21 14.63 -2.69
CA LEU A 261 9.47 15.22 -2.24
C LEU A 261 9.55 15.31 -0.69
N PRO A 262 8.60 15.96 0.02
CA PRO A 262 8.59 15.93 1.49
C PRO A 262 8.51 14.52 2.06
N TYR A 263 7.74 13.62 1.43
CA TYR A 263 7.61 12.24 1.88
C TYR A 263 8.95 11.49 1.85
N THR A 264 9.67 11.51 0.73
CA THR A 264 10.96 10.83 0.60
C THR A 264 12.01 11.40 1.55
N ILE A 265 12.02 12.72 1.76
CA ILE A 265 12.89 13.37 2.75
C ILE A 265 12.55 12.89 4.17
N LEU A 266 11.28 12.96 4.56
CA LEU A 266 10.84 12.57 5.90
C LEU A 266 11.14 11.10 6.20
N LEU A 267 10.82 10.22 5.25
CA LEU A 267 11.10 8.79 5.37
C LEU A 267 12.60 8.52 5.51
N GLY A 268 13.42 9.17 4.67
CA GLY A 268 14.87 9.08 4.73
C GLY A 268 15.44 9.56 6.08
N ILE A 269 14.94 10.68 6.60
CA ILE A 269 15.33 11.19 7.93
C ILE A 269 14.98 10.18 9.02
N VAL A 270 13.73 9.68 9.06
CA VAL A 270 13.32 8.73 10.10
C VAL A 270 14.11 7.43 10.03
N CYS A 271 14.30 6.85 8.85
CA CYS A 271 15.12 5.65 8.71
C CYS A 271 16.57 5.89 9.12
N THR A 272 17.15 7.05 8.77
CA THR A 272 18.50 7.43 9.21
C THR A 272 18.57 7.50 10.73
N LEU A 273 17.66 8.23 11.38
CA LEU A 273 17.60 8.35 12.83
C LEU A 273 17.43 6.99 13.52
N LEU A 274 16.56 6.12 13.01
CA LEU A 274 16.36 4.77 13.56
C LEU A 274 17.58 3.85 13.35
N LEU A 275 18.40 4.10 12.33
CA LEU A 275 19.62 3.33 12.09
C LEU A 275 20.80 3.86 12.91
N THR A 276 20.87 5.16 13.21
CA THR A 276 21.96 5.77 13.99
C THR A 276 21.71 5.77 15.49
N LEU A 277 20.50 6.14 15.92
CA LEU A 277 20.16 6.35 17.33
C LEU A 277 19.66 5.08 18.03
N ASN A 278 19.29 4.05 17.27
CA ASN A 278 18.87 2.75 17.79
C ASN A 278 19.81 1.63 17.31
N PRO A 279 21.04 1.55 17.85
CA PRO A 279 22.09 0.67 17.34
C PRO A 279 21.82 -0.81 17.56
N GLN A 280 20.99 -1.19 18.54
CA GLN A 280 20.65 -2.60 18.85
C GLN A 280 21.89 -3.51 18.90
N GLY A 281 22.97 -3.08 19.54
CA GLY A 281 24.21 -3.87 19.64
C GLY A 281 25.16 -3.79 18.42
N LEU A 282 24.89 -2.95 17.42
CA LEU A 282 25.82 -2.66 16.32
C LEU A 282 26.73 -1.48 16.68
N SER A 283 28.06 -1.72 16.68
CA SER A 283 29.07 -0.77 17.17
C SER A 283 29.15 0.56 16.42
N LYS A 284 28.68 0.63 15.17
CA LYS A 284 28.63 1.84 14.33
C LYS A 284 27.21 2.18 13.87
N GLY A 285 26.20 1.69 14.59
CA GLY A 285 24.81 1.74 14.14
C GLY A 285 24.54 0.82 12.95
N GLY A 286 23.32 0.92 12.42
CA GLY A 286 22.79 0.01 11.40
C GLY A 286 23.00 0.45 9.95
N ILE A 287 23.52 1.66 9.67
CA ILE A 287 23.53 2.21 8.31
C ILE A 287 24.43 1.41 7.37
N LEU A 288 25.69 1.21 7.76
CA LEU A 288 26.72 0.60 6.90
C LEU A 288 26.75 -0.93 6.96
N THR A 289 25.91 -1.53 7.80
CA THR A 289 25.86 -2.98 7.99
C THR A 289 24.81 -3.59 7.07
N MET A 290 25.14 -3.77 5.79
CA MET A 290 24.20 -4.19 4.74
C MET A 290 23.40 -5.44 5.15
N GLY A 291 22.07 -5.34 5.10
CA GLY A 291 21.16 -6.44 5.41
C GLY A 291 20.93 -6.69 6.90
N ARG A 292 21.66 -6.06 7.82
CA ARG A 292 21.41 -6.25 9.27
C ARG A 292 20.10 -5.61 9.71
N ARG A 293 19.70 -4.52 9.06
CA ARG A 293 18.50 -3.73 9.36
C ARG A 293 17.63 -3.66 8.10
N MET A 294 17.36 -4.83 7.52
CA MET A 294 16.78 -4.99 6.17
C MET A 294 15.70 -3.98 5.84
N VAL A 295 14.59 -3.96 6.58
CA VAL A 295 13.44 -3.09 6.26
C VAL A 295 13.80 -1.60 6.34
N LEU A 296 14.52 -1.17 7.39
CA LEU A 296 14.93 0.23 7.53
C LEU A 296 15.91 0.66 6.44
N GLN A 297 16.88 -0.20 6.10
CA GLN A 297 17.85 0.05 5.03
C GLN A 297 17.19 0.03 3.64
N TYR A 298 16.18 -0.81 3.44
CA TYR A 298 15.39 -0.88 2.22
C TYR A 298 14.66 0.44 1.99
N TYR A 299 13.92 0.92 2.99
CA TYR A 299 13.20 2.20 2.89
C TYR A 299 14.14 3.40 2.81
N LEU A 300 15.29 3.37 3.49
CA LEU A 300 16.31 4.41 3.33
C LEU A 300 16.87 4.42 1.89
N GLY A 301 17.27 3.26 1.37
CA GLY A 301 17.79 3.13 0.00
C GLY A 301 16.78 3.58 -1.04
N ALA A 302 15.52 3.16 -0.90
CA ALA A 302 14.43 3.61 -1.76
C ALA A 302 14.18 5.13 -1.65
N SER A 303 14.26 5.70 -0.45
CA SER A 303 14.11 7.15 -0.24
C SER A 303 15.23 7.93 -0.95
N VAL A 304 16.47 7.44 -0.90
CA VAL A 304 17.61 8.06 -1.60
C VAL A 304 17.40 8.00 -3.12
N VAL A 305 17.04 6.83 -3.66
CA VAL A 305 16.75 6.66 -5.09
C VAL A 305 15.61 7.58 -5.52
N GLY A 306 14.49 7.55 -4.81
CA GLY A 306 13.33 8.38 -5.10
C GLY A 306 13.66 9.86 -5.06
N LEU A 307 14.41 10.31 -4.04
CA LEU A 307 14.83 11.69 -3.89
C LEU A 307 15.71 12.16 -5.06
N ILE A 308 16.70 11.35 -5.48
CA ILE A 308 17.56 11.69 -6.62
C ILE A 308 16.73 11.89 -7.90
N VAL A 309 15.80 10.99 -8.18
CA VAL A 309 14.96 11.06 -9.38
C VAL A 309 14.00 12.25 -9.32
N ILE A 310 13.33 12.47 -8.17
CA ILE A 310 12.40 13.58 -7.99
C ILE A 310 13.12 14.93 -8.08
N ILE A 311 14.31 15.08 -7.47
CA ILE A 311 15.12 16.32 -7.61
C ILE A 311 15.54 16.53 -9.06
N GLY A 312 15.98 15.48 -9.76
CA GLY A 312 16.32 15.56 -11.18
C GLY A 312 15.15 16.01 -12.05
N TRP A 313 13.95 15.49 -11.76
CA TRP A 313 12.71 15.90 -12.42
C TRP A 313 12.38 17.37 -12.13
N VAL A 314 12.36 17.78 -10.87
CA VAL A 314 12.05 19.15 -10.45
C VAL A 314 13.05 20.15 -11.04
N GLY A 315 14.34 19.79 -11.08
CA GLY A 315 15.37 20.61 -11.70
C GLY A 315 15.16 20.84 -13.20
N LYS A 316 14.58 19.87 -13.92
CA LYS A 316 14.36 19.96 -15.37
C LYS A 316 12.99 20.52 -15.76
N TYR A 317 11.92 20.12 -15.06
CA TYR A 317 10.53 20.40 -15.45
C TYR A 317 9.74 21.20 -14.40
N GLY A 318 10.39 21.59 -13.29
CA GLY A 318 9.73 22.20 -12.15
C GLY A 318 8.80 21.22 -11.41
N PHE A 319 7.86 21.74 -10.64
CA PHE A 319 6.88 20.93 -9.89
C PHE A 319 5.73 20.40 -10.76
N ASN A 320 5.85 20.48 -12.08
CA ASN A 320 4.84 19.96 -13.00
C ASN A 320 4.82 18.42 -12.99
N ASN A 321 3.64 17.83 -13.09
CA ASN A 321 3.52 16.40 -13.37
C ASN A 321 3.81 16.10 -14.85
N ARG A 322 3.96 14.83 -15.22
CA ARG A 322 4.29 14.40 -16.58
C ARG A 322 3.40 15.03 -17.64
N THR A 323 2.08 15.01 -17.44
CA THR A 323 1.10 15.61 -18.36
C THR A 323 1.26 17.13 -18.48
N ALA A 324 1.43 17.86 -17.38
CA ALA A 324 1.61 19.32 -17.42
C ALA A 324 2.98 19.72 -18.00
N ALA A 325 3.97 18.84 -17.95
CA ALA A 325 5.26 19.01 -18.61
C ALA A 325 5.23 18.68 -20.12
N GLY A 326 4.10 18.17 -20.64
CA GLY A 326 3.92 17.83 -22.06
C GLY A 326 4.58 16.53 -22.51
N ILE A 327 4.71 15.54 -21.61
CA ILE A 327 5.40 14.25 -21.85
C ILE A 327 4.44 13.07 -21.89
#